data_AF-A0AAU7QRT3-F1
#
_entry.id   AF-A0AAU7QRT3-F1
#
_cell.length_a   1.000
_cell.length_b   1.000
_cell.length_c   1.000
_cell.angle_alpha   90.00
_cell.angle_beta   90.00
_cell.angle_gamma   90.00
#
_symmetry.space_group_name_H-M   'P 1'
#
loop_
_entity.id
_entity.type
_entity.pdbx_description
1 polymer ?
#
loop_
_entity_poly.entity_id
_entity_poly.type
_entity_poly.pdbx_seq_one_letter_code
_entity_poly.pdbx_strand_id
1 'polypeptide(L)' 'MNKIINKEINKYNYELYKILLKINNIKKHLFINKKDYNTKRFLFIYINKKKKIIKYFKKKKKMKLIKNILKKYDNI' A
#
# COMPACT_ATOMS: atom_id res chain seq x y z
N MET A 1 -11.89 -24.15 8.70
CA MET A 1 -11.25 -23.48 7.54
C MET A 1 -10.94 -21.97 7.73
N ASN A 2 -10.97 -21.39 8.94
CA ASN A 2 -11.07 -19.92 9.08
C ASN A 2 -9.86 -19.17 9.71
N LYS A 3 -8.99 -19.81 10.51
CA LYS A 3 -7.87 -19.10 11.18
C LYS A 3 -6.72 -18.71 10.24
N ILE A 4 -6.34 -19.60 9.32
CA ILE A 4 -5.19 -19.39 8.42
C ILE A 4 -5.49 -18.26 7.43
N ILE A 5 -6.69 -18.27 6.84
CA ILE A 5 -7.16 -17.24 5.92
C ILE A 5 -7.20 -15.87 6.61
N ASN A 6 -7.68 -15.80 7.86
CA ASN A 6 -7.71 -14.56 8.62
C ASN A 6 -6.30 -14.05 8.96
N LYS A 7 -5.36 -14.93 9.31
CA LYS A 7 -3.96 -14.56 9.57
C LYS A 7 -3.29 -13.99 8.33
N GLU A 8 -3.52 -14.61 7.17
CA GLU A 8 -2.98 -14.17 5.89
C GLU A 8 -3.55 -12.78 5.51
N ILE A 9 -4.86 -12.58 5.63
CA ILE A 9 -5.53 -11.31 5.35
C ILE A 9 -4.97 -10.20 6.26
N ASN A 10 -4.83 -10.48 7.56
CA ASN A 10 -4.29 -9.53 8.54
C ASN A 10 -2.85 -9.13 8.20
N LYS A 11 -2.02 -10.09 7.77
CA LYS A 11 -0.66 -9.81 7.31
C LYS A 11 -0.65 -8.85 6.13
N TYR A 12 -1.41 -9.13 5.08
CA TYR A 12 -1.45 -8.27 3.90
C TYR A 12 -2.06 -6.89 4.17
N ASN A 13 -3.07 -6.81 5.04
CA ASN A 13 -3.65 -5.53 5.49
C ASN A 13 -2.61 -4.67 6.21
N TYR A 14 -1.84 -5.29 7.11
CA TYR A 14 -0.77 -4.61 7.83
C TYR A 14 0.38 -4.18 6.91
N GLU A 15 0.78 -5.03 5.96
CA GLU A 15 1.77 -4.67 4.93
C GLU A 15 1.30 -3.51 4.05
N LEU A 16 0.03 -3.54 3.60
CA LEU A 16 -0.57 -2.48 2.81
C LEU A 16 -0.59 -1.15 3.58
N TYR A 17 -0.97 -1.19 4.86
CA TYR A 17 -0.93 -0.03 5.75
C TYR A 17 0.48 0.57 5.84
N LYS A 18 1.51 -0.25 6.10
CA LYS A 18 2.90 0.21 6.14
C LYS A 18 3.35 0.85 4.83
N ILE A 19 2.97 0.25 3.69
CA ILE A 19 3.32 0.77 2.37
C ILE A 19 2.66 2.14 2.16
N LEU A 20 1.38 2.30 2.50
CA LEU A 20 0.66 3.56 2.33
C LEU A 20 1.25 4.68 3.21
N LEU A 21 1.59 4.38 4.46
CA LEU A 21 2.30 5.35 5.32
C LEU A 21 3.63 5.81 4.70
N LYS A 22 4.43 4.86 4.19
CA LYS A 22 5.70 5.20 3.53
C LYS A 22 5.49 6.04 2.28
N ILE A 23 4.50 5.71 1.46
CA ILE A 23 4.13 6.51 0.27
C ILE A 23 3.79 7.94 0.68
N ASN A 24 2.96 8.12 1.72
CA ASN A 24 2.53 9.45 2.15
C ASN A 24 3.68 10.27 2.73
N ASN A 25 4.56 9.65 3.51
CA ASN A 25 5.75 10.32 4.04
C ASN A 25 6.72 10.73 2.92
N ILE A 26 6.94 9.83 1.95
CA ILE A 26 7.79 10.13 0.78
C ILE A 26 7.16 11.24 -0.07
N LYS A 27 5.85 11.22 -0.30
CA LYS A 27 5.14 12.31 -1.00
C LYS A 27 5.36 13.66 -0.30
N LYS A 28 5.22 13.72 1.03
CA LYS A 28 5.46 14.93 1.83
C LYS A 28 6.90 15.41 1.72
N HIS A 29 7.88 14.50 1.81
CA HIS A 29 9.30 14.84 1.63
C HIS A 29 9.58 15.41 0.24
N LEU A 30 9.07 14.77 -0.82
CA LEU A 30 9.28 15.17 -2.20
C LEU A 30 8.54 16.46 -2.59
N PHE A 31 7.48 16.82 -1.86
CA PHE A 31 6.79 18.10 -2.04
C PHE A 31 7.74 19.27 -1.81
N ILE A 32 8.58 19.17 -0.77
CA ILE A 32 9.63 20.13 -0.43
C ILE A 32 10.86 19.89 -1.34
N ASN A 33 11.32 18.64 -1.40
CA ASN A 33 12.56 18.24 -2.06
C ASN A 33 12.34 17.74 -3.49
N LYS A 34 11.84 18.62 -4.37
CA LYS A 34 11.42 18.24 -5.73
C LYS A 34 12.52 17.64 -6.60
N LYS A 35 13.80 17.90 -6.32
CA LYS A 35 14.96 17.38 -7.08
C LYS A 35 15.57 16.11 -6.48
N ASP A 36 14.99 15.55 -5.41
CA ASP A 36 15.45 14.28 -4.84
C ASP A 36 14.96 13.08 -5.69
N TYR A 37 15.70 12.79 -6.76
CA TYR A 37 15.40 11.70 -7.68
C TYR A 37 15.56 10.31 -7.05
N ASN A 38 16.43 10.16 -6.06
CA ASN A 38 16.64 8.91 -5.34
C ASN A 38 15.38 8.55 -4.54
N THR A 39 14.83 9.51 -3.80
CA THR A 39 13.60 9.31 -3.05
C THR A 39 12.38 9.14 -3.96
N LYS A 40 12.35 9.79 -5.14
CA LYS A 40 11.34 9.51 -6.19
C LYS A 40 11.39 8.05 -6.65
N ARG A 41 12.58 7.50 -6.87
CA ARG A 41 12.74 6.08 -7.25
C ARG A 41 12.15 5.16 -6.17
N PHE A 42 12.40 5.45 -4.89
CA PHE A 42 11.79 4.69 -3.80
C PHE A 42 10.26 4.82 -3.75
N LEU A 43 9.70 6.00 -4.04
CA LEU A 43 8.25 6.19 -4.17
C LEU A 43 7.66 5.22 -5.20
N PHE A 44 8.26 5.13 -6.39
CA PHE A 44 7.80 4.20 -7.43
C PHE A 44 7.86 2.74 -6.99
N ILE A 45 8.90 2.34 -6.27
CA ILE A 45 9.02 0.98 -5.72
C ILE A 45 7.84 0.68 -4.78
N TYR A 46 7.50 1.59 -3.87
CA TYR A 46 6.37 1.40 -2.96
C TYR A 46 5.01 1.42 -3.67
N ILE A 47 4.82 2.29 -4.66
CA ILE A 47 3.61 2.30 -5.51
C ILE A 47 3.46 0.95 -6.23
N ASN A 48 4.54 0.38 -6.76
CA ASN A 48 4.51 -0.92 -7.43
C ASN A 48 4.19 -2.05 -6.45
N LYS A 49 4.73 -2.02 -5.22
CA LYS A 49 4.34 -2.97 -4.16
C LYS A 49 2.85 -2.86 -3.81
N LYS A 50 2.32 -1.64 -3.66
CA LYS A 50 0.87 -1.40 -3.48
C LYS A 50 0.05 -2.02 -4.61
N LYS A 51 0.44 -1.78 -5.87
CA LYS A 51 -0.24 -2.34 -7.06
C LYS A 51 -0.24 -3.87 -7.05
N LYS A 52 0.86 -4.51 -6.65
CA LYS A 52 0.94 -5.99 -6.53
C LYS A 52 -0.05 -6.54 -5.50
N ILE A 53 -0.13 -5.93 -4.32
CA ILE A 53 -1.10 -6.32 -3.27
C ILE A 53 -2.53 -6.15 -3.78
N ILE A 54 -2.86 -5.01 -4.39
CA ILE A 54 -4.19 -4.77 -4.96
C ILE A 54 -4.52 -5.83 -6.03
N LYS A 55 -3.58 -6.13 -6.93
CA LYS A 55 -3.75 -7.16 -7.98
C LYS A 55 -4.04 -8.53 -7.37
N TYR A 56 -3.35 -8.89 -6.28
CA TYR A 56 -3.60 -10.12 -5.55
C TYR A 56 -5.04 -10.22 -5.01
N PHE A 57 -5.52 -9.19 -4.30
CA PHE A 57 -6.89 -9.18 -3.77
C PHE A 57 -7.96 -9.10 -4.85
N LYS A 58 -7.69 -8.40 -5.96
CA LYS A 58 -8.56 -8.39 -7.15
C LYS A 58 -8.70 -9.80 -7.74
N LYS A 59 -7.59 -10.49 -7.98
CA LYS A 59 -7.59 -11.88 -8.50
C LYS A 59 -8.38 -12.83 -7.60
N LYS A 60 -8.26 -12.68 -6.28
CA LYS A 60 -9.01 -13.48 -5.30
C LYS A 60 -10.47 -13.04 -5.10
N LYS A 61 -11.00 -12.05 -5.85
CA LYS A 61 -12.33 -11.45 -5.65
C LYS A 61 -12.59 -10.95 -4.21
N LYS A 62 -11.52 -10.58 -3.49
CA LYS A 62 -11.53 -10.21 -2.06
C LYS A 62 -11.21 -8.73 -1.83
N MET A 63 -11.49 -7.87 -2.82
CA MET A 63 -11.17 -6.43 -2.77
C MET A 63 -11.81 -5.71 -1.57
N LYS A 64 -13.00 -6.16 -1.13
CA LYS A 64 -13.70 -5.60 0.04
C LYS A 64 -12.84 -5.60 1.30
N LEU A 65 -11.90 -6.55 1.44
CA LEU A 65 -11.05 -6.70 2.61
C LEU A 65 -10.01 -5.58 2.78
N ILE A 66 -9.54 -5.01 1.67
CA ILE A 66 -8.54 -3.94 1.66
C ILE A 66 -9.14 -2.54 1.41
N LYS A 67 -10.44 -2.48 1.07
CA LYS A 67 -11.13 -1.25 0.65
C LYS A 67 -11.05 -0.14 1.69
N ASN A 68 -11.25 -0.49 2.97
CA ASN A 68 -11.24 0.49 4.06
C ASN A 68 -9.84 1.11 4.26
N ILE A 69 -8.78 0.31 4.16
CA ILE A 69 -7.39 0.77 4.27
C ILE A 69 -7.06 1.71 3.11
N LEU A 70 -7.44 1.34 1.88
CA LEU A 70 -7.23 2.21 0.71
C LEU A 70 -7.99 3.53 0.86
N LYS A 71 -9.28 3.51 1.24
CA LYS A 71 -10.06 4.74 1.43
C LYS A 71 -9.47 5.66 2.49
N LYS A 72 -8.91 5.10 3.57
CA LYS A 72 -8.36 5.87 4.69
C LYS A 72 -7.00 6.49 4.38
N TYR A 73 -6.14 5.80 3.64
CA TYR A 73 -4.73 6.19 3.50
C TYR A 73 -4.28 6.53 2.06
N ASP A 74 -5.09 6.22 1.04
CA ASP A 74 -4.77 6.47 -0.37
C ASP A 74 -5.40 7.76 -0.91
N ASN A 75 -6.25 8.43 -0.12
CA ASN A 75 -6.82 9.75 -0.43
C ASN A 75 -5.80 10.87 -0.13
N ILE A 76 -4.81 11.03 -1.01
CA ILE A 76 -4.04 12.27 -1.27
C ILE A 76 -3.68 12.31 -2.76
#